data_AF-W6TQT8-F1
#
_entry.id   AF-W6TQT8-F1
#
_cell.length_a   1.000
_cell.length_b   1.000
_cell.length_c   1.000
_cell.angle_alpha   90.00
_cell.angle_beta   90.00
_cell.angle_gamma   90.00
#
_symmetry.space_group_name_H-M   'P 1'
#
loop_
_entity.id
_entity.type
_entity.pdbx_description
1 polymer ?
#
loop_
_entity_poly.entity_id
_entity_poly.type
_entity_poly.pdbx_seq_one_letter_code
_entity_poly.pdbx_strand_id
1 'polypeptide(L)' 'MFKNKLIDGIIKEPLGGAHQNPEQMAGTIKKQILDDLKTLTKEKTEKMIATRIDKFCAMGVVVEA' A
#
# COMPACT_ATOMS: atom_id res chain seq x y z
N MET A 1 -5.28 -6.16 8.73
CA MET A 1 -4.33 -5.10 8.37
C MET A 1 -5.00 -3.88 7.72
N PHE A 2 -5.72 -4.06 6.61
CA PHE A 2 -6.41 -2.94 5.92
C PHE A 2 -7.42 -2.19 6.81
N LYS A 3 -8.28 -2.91 7.55
CA LYS A 3 -9.24 -2.31 8.51
C LYS A 3 -8.56 -1.44 9.58
N ASN A 4 -7.33 -1.76 9.95
CA ASN A 4 -6.54 -1.03 10.95
C ASN A 4 -5.64 0.05 10.31
N LYS A 5 -5.83 0.34 9.01
CA LYS A 5 -5.06 1.33 8.24
C LYS A 5 -3.54 1.09 8.21
N LEU A 6 -3.11 -0.15 8.40
CA LEU A 6 -1.67 -0.52 8.35
C LEU A 6 -1.16 -0.70 6.91
N ILE A 7 -2.06 -1.01 5.98
CA ILE A 7 -1.77 -1.18 4.54
C ILE A 7 -2.76 -0.35 3.73
N ASP A 8 -2.32 0.12 2.56
CA ASP A 8 -3.08 1.04 1.71
C ASP A 8 -4.07 0.33 0.77
N GLY A 9 -3.93 -0.98 0.58
CA GLY A 9 -4.78 -1.75 -0.32
C GLY A 9 -4.58 -3.25 -0.21
N ILE A 10 -5.44 -3.99 -0.91
CA ILE A 10 -5.37 -5.46 -1.02
C ILE A 10 -5.41 -5.79 -2.51
N ILE A 11 -4.34 -6.42 -3.01
CA ILE A 11 -4.29 -6.91 -4.39
C ILE A 11 -4.97 -8.27 -4.44
N LYS A 12 -5.97 -8.42 -5.33
CA LYS A 12 -6.68 -9.70 -5.51
C LYS A 12 -5.82 -10.69 -6.27
N GLU A 13 -5.80 -11.92 -5.79
CA GLU A 13 -5.11 -13.02 -6.47
C GLU A 13 -5.94 -13.60 -7.64
N PRO A 14 -5.28 -14.20 -8.64
CA PRO A 14 -5.92 -15.04 -9.65
C PRO A 14 -6.77 -16.17 -9.06
N LEU A 15 -7.69 -16.71 -9.87
CA LEU A 15 -8.48 -17.88 -9.48
C LEU A 15 -7.54 -19.07 -9.17
N GLY A 16 -7.66 -19.60 -7.96
CA GLY A 16 -6.80 -20.68 -7.45
C GLY A 16 -5.44 -20.23 -6.88
N GLY A 17 -5.22 -18.92 -6.80
CA GLY A 17 -4.12 -18.30 -6.05
C GLY A 17 -2.97 -17.82 -6.92
N ALA A 18 -2.11 -16.99 -6.33
CA ALA A 18 -0.98 -16.36 -7.02
C ALA A 18 0.02 -17.36 -7.64
N HIS A 19 0.18 -18.53 -7.03
CA HIS A 19 1.09 -19.58 -7.48
C HIS A 19 0.60 -20.31 -8.74
N GLN A 20 -0.71 -20.32 -9.00
CA GLN A 20 -1.28 -21.00 -10.16
C GLN A 20 -1.09 -20.20 -11.45
N ASN A 21 -1.06 -18.86 -11.36
CA ASN A 21 -0.80 -17.98 -12.49
C ASN A 21 0.13 -16.82 -12.11
N PRO A 22 1.44 -17.07 -12.00
CA PRO A 22 2.41 -16.08 -11.55
C PRO A 22 2.57 -14.92 -12.55
N GLU A 23 2.42 -15.17 -13.86
CA GLU A 23 2.50 -14.12 -14.88
C GLU A 23 1.37 -13.09 -14.72
N GLN A 24 0.13 -13.57 -14.54
CA GLN A 24 -1.01 -12.70 -14.28
C GLN A 24 -0.84 -11.93 -12.97
N MET A 25 -0.35 -12.60 -11.92
CA MET A 25 -0.10 -11.95 -10.63
C MET A 25 0.97 -10.86 -10.75
N ALA A 26 2.08 -11.14 -11.44
CA ALA A 26 3.14 -10.18 -11.69
C ALA A 26 2.64 -8.96 -12.49
N GLY A 27 1.80 -9.18 -13.51
CA GLY A 27 1.14 -8.09 -14.25
C GLY A 27 0.26 -7.22 -13.36
N THR A 28 -0.51 -7.84 -12.46
CA THR A 28 -1.38 -7.12 -11.51
C THR A 28 -0.56 -6.30 -10.51
N ILE A 29 0.51 -6.88 -9.94
CA ILE A 29 1.43 -6.20 -9.03
C ILE A 29 2.11 -5.02 -9.73
N LYS A 30 2.64 -5.24 -10.94
CA LYS A 30 3.30 -4.20 -11.73
C LYS A 30 2.36 -3.02 -11.97
N LYS A 31 1.11 -3.29 -12.34
CA LYS A 31 0.10 -2.24 -12.55
C LYS A 31 -0.12 -1.43 -11.28
N GLN A 32 -0.35 -2.09 -10.14
CA GLN A 32 -0.57 -1.41 -8.87
C GLN A 32 0.63 -0.52 -8.47
N ILE A 33 1.85 -1.04 -8.57
CA ILE A 33 3.07 -0.27 -8.25
C ILE A 33 3.19 0.97 -9.15
N LEU A 34 2.91 0.84 -10.45
CA LEU A 34 2.99 1.98 -11.38
C LEU A 34 1.93 3.04 -11.08
N ASP A 35 0.70 2.63 -10.74
CA ASP A 35 -0.38 3.54 -10.37
C ASP A 35 -0.06 4.30 -9.07
N ASP A 36 0.52 3.61 -8.07
CA ASP A 36 0.95 4.21 -6.81
C ASP A 36 2.12 5.19 -7.03
N LEU A 37 3.13 4.79 -7.80
CA LEU A 37 4.27 5.66 -8.13
C LEU A 37 3.83 6.91 -8.89
N LYS A 38 2.89 6.79 -9.83
CA LYS A 38 2.36 7.94 -10.58
C LYS A 38 1.67 8.96 -9.68
N THR A 39 1.11 8.52 -8.55
CA THR A 39 0.48 9.39 -7.56
C THR A 39 1.52 10.01 -6.64
N LEU A 40 2.46 9.22 -6.12
CA LEU A 40 3.49 9.67 -5.18
C LEU A 40 4.50 10.64 -5.82
N THR A 41 4.89 10.39 -7.07
CA THR A 41 5.86 11.24 -7.80
C THR A 41 5.34 12.63 -8.12
N LYS A 42 4.03 12.87 -8.04
CA LYS A 42 3.42 14.19 -8.20
C LYS A 42 3.46 15.01 -6.91
N GLU A 43 3.66 14.39 -5.76
CA GLU A 43 3.76 15.10 -4.50
C GLU A 43 5.15 15.73 -4.34
N LYS A 44 5.20 16.91 -3.71
CA LYS A 44 6.48 17.51 -3.32
C LYS A 44 7.15 16.64 -2.25
N THR A 45 8.47 16.52 -2.32
CA THR A 45 9.27 15.71 -1.39
C THR A 45 8.98 16.02 0.08
N GLU A 46 8.91 17.31 0.44
CA GLU A 46 8.62 17.77 1.81
C GLU A 46 7.25 17.27 2.31
N LYS A 47 6.23 17.37 1.44
CA LYS A 47 4.88 16.89 1.74
C LYS A 47 4.86 15.37 1.87
N MET A 48 5.54 14.65 0.98
CA MET A 48 5.65 13.18 1.03
C MET A 48 6.29 12.71 2.36
N ILE A 49 7.31 13.42 2.85
CA ILE A 49 7.96 13.14 4.13
C ILE A 49 6.98 13.36 5.29
N ALA A 50 6.29 14.50 5.32
CA ALA A 50 5.30 14.80 6.35
C ALA A 50 4.17 13.74 6.39
N THR A 51 3.57 13.43 5.24
CA THR A 51 2.52 12.39 5.12
C THR A 51 3.00 11.02 5.62
N ARG A 52 4.28 10.68 5.38
CA ARG A 52 4.86 9.42 5.86
C ARG A 52 4.94 9.39 7.39
N ILE A 53 5.41 10.47 8.00
CA ILE A 53 5.50 10.59 9.46
C ILE A 53 4.11 10.44 10.08
N ASP A 54 3.13 11.22 9.59
CA ASP A 54 1.75 11.17 10.07
C ASP A 54 1.15 9.77 9.97
N LYS A 55 1.38 9.09 8.84
CA LYS A 55 0.92 7.71 8.62
C LYS A 55 1.46 6.76 9.70
N PHE A 56 2.75 6.81 9.99
CA PHE A 56 3.36 5.91 10.98
C PHE A 56 2.98 6.27 12.42
N CYS A 57 2.90 7.55 12.76
CA CYS A 57 2.46 8.01 14.08
C CYS A 57 1.01 7.62 14.37
N ALA A 58 0.15 7.55 13.36
CA ALA A 58 -1.23 7.10 13.49
C ALA A 58 -1.39 5.57 13.61
N MET A 59 -0.31 4.78 13.48
CA MET A 59 -0.39 3.33 13.61
C MET A 59 -0.30 2.90 15.07
N GLY A 60 -1.39 2.34 15.58
CA GLY A 60 -1.47 1.81 16.94
C GLY A 60 -2.33 2.69 17.86
N VAL A 61 -2.85 2.07 18.92
CA VAL A 61 -3.65 2.76 19.96
C VAL A 61 -3.04 2.40 21.30
N VAL A 62 -2.73 3.42 22.11
CA VAL A 62 -2.24 3.27 23.48
C VAL A 62 -3.28 3.91 24.39
N VAL A 63 -3.68 3.18 25.43
CA VAL A 63 -4.50 3.71 26.52
C VAL A 63 -3.56 3.94 27.69
N GLU A 64 -3.39 5.20 28.07
CA GLU A 64 -2.60 5.57 29.24
C GLU A 64 -3.34 5.16 30.53
N ALA A 65 -2.58 4.79 31.56
CA ALA A 65 -3.08 4.26 32.83
C ALA A 65 -3.54 5.37 33.78
#